data_AF-A0A2M7L158-F1
#
_entry.id   AF-A0A2M7L158-F1
#
_cell.length_a   1.000
_cell.length_b   1.000
_cell.length_c   1.000
_cell.angle_alpha   90.00
_cell.angle_beta   90.00
_cell.angle_gamma   90.00
#
_symmetry.space_group_name_H-M   'P 1'
#
loop_
_entity.id
_entity.type
_entity.pdbx_description
1 polymer ?
#
loop_
_entity_poly.entity_id
_entity_poly.type
_entity_poly.pdbx_seq_one_letter_code
_entity_poly.pdbx_strand_id
1 'polypeptide(L)'
;MPAAYARAELRDGSALINTDHFTAEVCPKGYVSGVKAGTFRDKRTGATDLGHGLDIVDFLLQPGRHPRENELPEAQRYQSEAAFHGSIEKHYVELPQICTQARELPMTVHQAEGFAVVTQHWTWTAATVGYQPGSRWDQTLVFPAGKRFFYSADVVTSANDAEKLLLRIDLPGHLKHQQADTFEEVYLSSHGRIPAEEFLVDFPPDGRFLYQRRNGAAESLIRAYKIRGGPWLAGMTLDPAQVWEAWCHQRGYVCFIEEIGGYPVRAGDTFGAAHLLGFFDSVEEMHQVYEEHRGATRLEANESSYHLVKGDR
;
A
#
# COMPACT_ATOMS: atom_id res chain seq x y z
N MET A 1 24.43 22.96 -2.44
CA MET A 1 23.79 21.62 -2.39
C MET A 1 23.93 20.99 -3.77
N PRO A 2 24.07 19.66 -3.90
CA PRO A 2 24.01 19.00 -5.21
C PRO A 2 22.71 19.37 -5.93
N ALA A 3 22.72 19.37 -7.26
CA ALA A 3 21.47 19.54 -8.02
C ALA A 3 20.50 18.41 -7.69
N ALA A 4 19.21 18.71 -7.59
CA ALA A 4 18.17 17.69 -7.40
C ALA A 4 18.18 16.72 -8.59
N TYR A 5 18.05 15.41 -8.34
CA TYR A 5 18.05 14.42 -9.40
C TYR A 5 17.22 13.19 -9.02
N ALA A 6 16.76 12.47 -10.04
CA ALA A 6 16.21 11.13 -9.94
C ALA A 6 16.70 10.31 -11.13
N ARG A 7 17.16 9.09 -10.86
CA ARG A 7 17.65 8.15 -11.87
C ARG A 7 17.09 6.78 -11.61
N ALA A 8 16.80 6.05 -12.68
CA ALA A 8 16.44 4.65 -12.62
C ALA A 8 17.34 3.84 -13.56
N GLU A 9 17.85 2.73 -13.05
CA GLU A 9 18.66 1.79 -13.82
C GLU A 9 18.06 0.39 -13.70
N LEU A 10 17.87 -0.28 -14.83
CA LEU A 10 17.53 -1.69 -14.83
C LEU A 10 18.78 -2.53 -14.61
N ARG A 11 18.80 -3.30 -13.51
CA ARG A 11 19.90 -4.19 -13.17
C ARG A 11 19.35 -5.52 -12.65
N ASP A 12 19.81 -6.61 -13.25
CA ASP A 12 19.43 -7.98 -12.86
C ASP A 12 17.90 -8.22 -12.79
N GLY A 13 17.14 -7.48 -13.60
CA GLY A 13 15.68 -7.54 -13.64
C GLY A 13 14.96 -6.66 -12.61
N SER A 14 15.67 -5.94 -11.75
CA SER A 14 15.14 -4.93 -10.82
C SER A 14 15.35 -3.52 -11.35
N ALA A 15 14.53 -2.57 -10.92
CA ALA A 15 14.75 -1.14 -11.11
C ALA A 15 15.44 -0.55 -9.88
N LEU A 16 16.68 -0.09 -10.03
CA LEU A 16 17.43 0.62 -9.01
C LEU A 16 17.17 2.12 -9.13
N ILE A 17 16.56 2.68 -8.11
CA ILE A 17 16.21 4.09 -8.02
C ILE A 17 17.23 4.81 -7.16
N ASN A 18 17.73 5.93 -7.67
CA ASN A 18 18.68 6.78 -6.97
C ASN A 18 18.27 8.25 -7.14
N THR A 19 17.84 8.89 -6.05
CA THR A 19 17.50 10.31 -6.02
C THR A 19 18.51 11.07 -5.18
N ASP A 20 18.44 12.41 -5.15
CA ASP A 20 19.28 13.21 -4.25
C ASP A 20 19.03 12.95 -2.76
N HIS A 21 17.85 12.41 -2.41
CA HIS A 21 17.44 12.20 -1.02
C HIS A 21 17.38 10.73 -0.57
N PHE A 22 17.16 9.78 -1.48
CA PHE A 22 17.02 8.38 -1.11
C PHE A 22 17.51 7.42 -2.21
N THR A 23 17.62 6.15 -1.86
CA THR A 23 17.70 5.03 -2.82
C THR A 23 16.52 4.11 -2.61
N ALA A 24 16.11 3.37 -3.65
CA ALA A 24 15.07 2.35 -3.58
C ALA A 24 15.35 1.26 -4.63
N GLU A 25 14.79 0.06 -4.44
CA GLU A 25 14.76 -0.98 -5.46
C GLU A 25 13.30 -1.43 -5.67
N VAL A 26 12.84 -1.47 -6.91
CA VAL A 26 11.60 -2.16 -7.29
C VAL A 26 12.01 -3.49 -7.92
N CYS A 27 11.63 -4.59 -7.29
CA CYS A 27 11.99 -5.93 -7.75
C CYS A 27 10.71 -6.67 -8.15
N PRO A 28 10.51 -6.97 -9.44
CA PRO A 28 9.29 -7.64 -9.89
C PRO A 28 9.19 -9.09 -9.45
N LYS A 29 10.18 -9.64 -8.72
CA LYS A 29 10.25 -11.03 -8.26
C LYS A 29 10.28 -11.09 -6.73
N GLY A 30 9.72 -12.16 -6.17
CA GLY A 30 9.69 -12.35 -4.71
C GLY A 30 8.44 -11.76 -4.07
N TYR A 31 8.59 -10.77 -3.19
CA TYR A 31 7.45 -9.98 -2.70
C TYR A 31 7.17 -8.90 -3.76
N VAL A 32 6.30 -9.25 -4.71
CA VAL A 32 6.49 -8.86 -6.13
C VAL A 32 6.10 -7.43 -6.53
N SER A 33 5.41 -6.66 -5.68
CA SER A 33 4.95 -5.29 -5.98
C SER A 33 5.70 -4.24 -5.16
N GLY A 34 5.56 -2.96 -5.51
CA GLY A 34 6.02 -1.85 -4.68
C GLY A 34 7.55 -1.78 -4.53
N VAL A 35 8.01 -1.13 -3.46
CA VAL A 35 9.44 -1.03 -3.15
C VAL A 35 9.87 -2.22 -2.31
N LYS A 36 10.97 -2.86 -2.73
CA LYS A 36 11.54 -4.05 -2.08
C LYS A 36 11.98 -3.75 -0.65
N ALA A 37 11.69 -4.69 0.25
CA ALA A 37 12.09 -4.66 1.65
C ALA A 37 13.56 -4.28 1.87
N GLY A 38 13.80 -3.33 2.77
CA GLY A 38 15.13 -2.93 3.21
C GLY A 38 15.94 -2.18 2.15
N THR A 39 15.29 -1.66 1.10
CA THR A 39 15.99 -0.93 0.02
C THR A 39 15.63 0.54 -0.03
N PHE A 40 14.51 0.95 0.56
CA PHE A 40 14.13 2.36 0.66
C PHE A 40 14.96 3.02 1.75
N ARG A 41 16.02 3.74 1.36
CA ARG A 41 17.02 4.28 2.27
C ARG A 41 17.13 5.79 2.16
N ASP A 42 16.92 6.48 3.26
CA ASP A 42 17.13 7.92 3.38
C ASP A 42 18.63 8.24 3.44
N LYS A 43 19.10 9.07 2.52
CA LYS A 43 20.52 9.47 2.47
C LYS A 43 20.88 10.48 3.56
N ARG A 44 19.90 11.23 4.06
CA ARG A 44 20.15 12.26 5.08
C ARG A 44 20.42 11.65 6.45
N THR A 45 19.61 10.69 6.88
CA THR A 45 19.74 10.04 8.20
C THR A 45 20.43 8.69 8.13
N GLY A 46 20.52 8.08 6.95
CA GLY A 46 21.02 6.72 6.76
C GLY A 46 19.99 5.63 7.08
N ALA A 47 18.80 6.00 7.54
CA ALA A 47 17.72 5.07 7.89
C ALA A 47 17.17 4.35 6.66
N THR A 48 16.65 3.14 6.88
CA THR A 48 16.04 2.29 5.85
C THR A 48 14.66 1.85 6.30
N ASP A 49 13.76 1.53 5.37
CA ASP A 49 12.52 0.82 5.70
C ASP A 49 12.83 -0.47 6.49
N LEU A 50 11.98 -0.78 7.46
CA LEU A 50 12.18 -1.87 8.42
C LEU A 50 11.30 -3.09 8.08
N GLY A 51 10.65 -3.05 6.91
CA GLY A 51 9.45 -3.83 6.66
C GLY A 51 9.63 -5.02 5.74
N HIS A 52 8.50 -5.46 5.19
CA HIS A 52 8.42 -6.47 4.14
C HIS A 52 8.41 -5.87 2.73
N GLY A 53 8.52 -4.56 2.61
CA GLY A 53 8.39 -3.79 1.38
C GLY A 53 7.46 -2.61 1.62
N LEU A 54 7.35 -1.72 0.63
CA LEU A 54 6.46 -0.57 0.69
C LEU A 54 5.44 -0.61 -0.44
N ASP A 55 4.18 -0.37 -0.08
CA ASP A 55 3.02 -0.37 -0.98
C ASP A 55 2.82 -1.69 -1.73
N ILE A 56 2.39 -2.70 -0.97
CA ILE A 56 2.38 -4.09 -1.43
C ILE A 56 0.94 -4.57 -1.62
N VAL A 57 0.63 -5.12 -2.79
CA VAL A 57 -0.72 -5.52 -3.17
C VAL A 57 -0.98 -7.00 -2.97
N ASP A 58 -2.18 -7.28 -2.44
CA ASP A 58 -2.58 -8.59 -1.96
C ASP A 58 -3.67 -9.23 -2.84
N PHE A 59 -4.94 -8.88 -2.63
CA PHE A 59 -6.12 -9.58 -3.17
C PHE A 59 -7.19 -8.62 -3.65
N LEU A 60 -8.11 -9.16 -4.48
CA LEU A 60 -9.45 -8.60 -4.65
C LEU A 60 -10.45 -9.30 -3.73
N LEU A 61 -11.20 -8.50 -2.97
CA LEU A 61 -12.09 -8.95 -1.91
C LEU A 61 -13.47 -8.27 -2.02
N GLN A 62 -14.43 -8.82 -1.30
CA GLN A 62 -15.68 -8.15 -0.94
C GLN A 62 -15.96 -8.33 0.56
N PRO A 63 -16.67 -7.37 1.20
CA PRO A 63 -17.10 -7.51 2.58
C PRO A 63 -18.20 -8.58 2.74
N GLY A 64 -18.22 -9.20 3.91
CA GLY A 64 -19.19 -10.24 4.27
C GLY A 64 -18.81 -11.63 3.77
N ARG A 65 -19.54 -12.64 4.26
CA ARG A 65 -19.38 -14.03 3.83
C ARG A 65 -19.74 -14.22 2.36
N HIS A 66 -19.07 -15.17 1.71
CA HIS A 66 -19.41 -15.55 0.35
C HIS A 66 -20.83 -16.15 0.29
N PRO A 67 -21.74 -15.69 -0.61
CA PRO A 67 -23.10 -16.20 -0.69
C PRO A 67 -23.19 -17.72 -0.95
N ARG A 68 -22.16 -18.27 -1.58
CA ARG A 68 -21.99 -19.70 -1.91
C ARG A 68 -20.82 -20.35 -1.16
N GLU A 69 -20.54 -19.92 0.07
CA GLU A 69 -19.39 -20.39 0.88
C GLU A 69 -19.27 -21.93 0.95
N ASN A 70 -20.40 -22.64 1.05
CA ASN A 70 -20.44 -24.10 1.11
C ASN A 70 -19.94 -24.80 -0.17
N GLU A 71 -19.90 -24.08 -1.29
CA GLU A 71 -19.42 -24.59 -2.58
C GLU A 71 -17.94 -24.28 -2.83
N LEU A 72 -17.33 -23.44 -2.00
CA LEU A 72 -15.94 -23.06 -2.15
C LEU A 72 -15.00 -24.19 -1.71
N PRO A 73 -13.96 -24.50 -2.50
CA PRO A 73 -12.81 -25.25 -2.02
C PRO A 73 -12.21 -24.57 -0.78
N GLU A 74 -11.64 -25.35 0.15
CA GLU A 74 -11.06 -24.83 1.39
C GLU A 74 -10.02 -23.72 1.14
N ALA A 75 -9.17 -23.90 0.13
CA ALA A 75 -8.14 -22.92 -0.25
C ALA A 75 -8.71 -21.57 -0.78
N GLN A 76 -10.00 -21.53 -1.13
CA GLN A 76 -10.69 -20.32 -1.58
C GLN A 76 -11.61 -19.73 -0.52
N ARG A 77 -11.69 -20.35 0.67
CA ARG A 77 -12.45 -19.79 1.78
C ARG A 77 -11.60 -18.75 2.48
N TYR A 78 -12.20 -17.59 2.71
CA TYR A 78 -11.59 -16.59 3.56
C TYR A 78 -11.69 -17.05 5.00
N GLN A 79 -10.60 -17.56 5.55
CA GLN A 79 -10.61 -18.19 6.87
C GLN A 79 -10.69 -17.12 7.96
N SER A 80 -11.67 -17.21 8.85
CA SER A 80 -11.75 -16.36 10.04
C SER A 80 -10.77 -16.85 11.13
N GLU A 81 -9.47 -16.82 10.85
CA GLU A 81 -8.47 -17.03 11.88
C GLU A 81 -8.29 -15.73 12.66
N ALA A 82 -8.51 -15.77 13.98
CA ALA A 82 -8.51 -14.56 14.81
C ALA A 82 -7.23 -13.74 14.64
N ALA A 83 -6.07 -14.41 14.62
CA ALA A 83 -4.78 -13.73 14.45
C ALA A 83 -4.62 -13.08 13.05
N PHE A 84 -5.26 -13.61 12.01
CA PHE A 84 -5.04 -13.15 10.64
C PHE A 84 -6.10 -12.18 10.14
N HIS A 85 -7.36 -12.49 10.39
CA HIS A 85 -8.49 -11.78 9.82
C HIS A 85 -9.48 -11.27 10.89
N GLY A 86 -9.24 -11.61 12.17
CA GLY A 86 -10.14 -11.21 13.25
C GLY A 86 -11.56 -11.73 13.02
N SER A 87 -12.54 -10.94 13.42
CA SER A 87 -13.97 -11.18 13.13
C SER A 87 -14.45 -10.41 11.89
N ILE A 88 -13.53 -9.90 11.06
CA ILE A 88 -13.85 -9.11 9.87
C ILE A 88 -14.21 -10.07 8.74
N GLU A 89 -15.51 -10.24 8.50
CA GLU A 89 -16.00 -11.11 7.43
C GLU A 89 -15.69 -10.51 6.05
N LYS A 90 -15.05 -11.33 5.21
CA LYS A 90 -14.70 -11.04 3.82
C LYS A 90 -14.84 -12.31 2.99
N HIS A 91 -14.79 -12.15 1.67
CA HIS A 91 -14.52 -13.24 0.75
C HIS A 91 -13.65 -12.79 -0.41
N TYR A 92 -12.85 -13.72 -0.95
CA TYR A 92 -12.09 -13.49 -2.17
C TYR A 92 -13.03 -13.34 -3.35
N VAL A 93 -12.74 -12.39 -4.24
CA VAL A 93 -13.34 -12.26 -5.56
C VAL A 93 -12.44 -12.94 -6.58
N GLU A 94 -11.18 -12.52 -6.62
CA GLU A 94 -10.16 -13.05 -7.54
C GLU A 94 -8.87 -13.42 -6.79
N LEU A 95 -8.17 -14.39 -7.36
CA LEU A 95 -6.99 -15.07 -6.82
C LEU A 95 -5.92 -15.18 -7.91
N PRO A 96 -4.63 -15.26 -7.54
CA PRO A 96 -4.10 -15.50 -6.20
C PRO A 96 -3.78 -14.20 -5.41
N GLN A 97 -3.16 -14.36 -4.23
CA GLN A 97 -2.45 -13.27 -3.55
C GLN A 97 -1.27 -12.82 -4.41
N ILE A 98 -1.26 -11.57 -4.86
CA ILE A 98 -0.21 -11.09 -5.78
C ILE A 98 1.16 -11.20 -5.11
N CYS A 99 1.33 -10.59 -3.94
CA CYS A 99 2.62 -10.42 -3.28
C CYS A 99 3.40 -11.73 -3.06
N THR A 100 2.75 -12.87 -2.87
CA THR A 100 3.43 -14.16 -2.61
C THR A 100 3.28 -15.19 -3.72
N GLN A 101 2.29 -15.06 -4.61
CA GLN A 101 1.93 -16.13 -5.54
C GLN A 101 1.98 -15.74 -7.01
N ALA A 102 2.04 -14.45 -7.35
CA ALA A 102 2.21 -14.01 -8.74
C ALA A 102 3.60 -14.38 -9.30
N ARG A 103 4.60 -14.58 -8.43
CA ARG A 103 6.01 -14.95 -8.71
C ARG A 103 6.82 -13.89 -9.44
N GLU A 104 6.27 -13.29 -10.49
CA GLU A 104 6.89 -12.24 -11.28
C GLU A 104 5.85 -11.26 -11.84
N LEU A 105 6.10 -9.95 -11.72
CA LEU A 105 5.28 -8.91 -12.34
C LEU A 105 5.95 -8.33 -13.59
N PRO A 106 5.22 -8.21 -14.72
CA PRO A 106 5.64 -7.32 -15.80
C PRO A 106 5.91 -5.91 -15.26
N MET A 107 7.09 -5.38 -15.58
CA MET A 107 7.54 -4.07 -15.10
C MET A 107 8.10 -3.24 -16.26
N THR A 108 7.79 -1.95 -16.29
CA THR A 108 8.46 -0.99 -17.16
C THR A 108 9.09 0.12 -16.34
N VAL A 109 10.19 0.68 -16.86
CA VAL A 109 10.93 1.76 -16.20
C VAL A 109 11.16 2.85 -17.22
N HIS A 110 10.84 4.08 -16.86
CA HIS A 110 11.19 5.26 -17.64
C HIS A 110 11.82 6.33 -16.75
N GLN A 111 12.66 7.15 -17.35
CA GLN A 111 13.33 8.25 -16.69
C GLN A 111 13.13 9.52 -17.52
N ALA A 112 12.81 10.61 -16.82
CA ALA A 112 12.66 11.94 -17.40
C ALA A 112 13.51 12.93 -16.60
N GLU A 113 13.53 14.19 -17.04
CA GLU A 113 14.18 15.24 -16.27
C GLU A 113 13.44 15.45 -14.93
N GLY A 114 14.16 15.26 -13.82
CA GLY A 114 13.65 15.51 -12.48
C GLY A 114 12.79 14.40 -11.87
N PHE A 115 12.55 13.27 -12.55
CA PHE A 115 11.85 12.13 -11.95
C PHE A 115 12.15 10.80 -12.67
N ALA A 116 11.93 9.70 -11.96
CA ALA A 116 11.90 8.36 -12.53
C ALA A 116 10.56 7.69 -12.23
N VAL A 117 10.15 6.75 -13.07
CA VAL A 117 8.87 6.06 -12.93
C VAL A 117 9.06 4.58 -13.18
N VAL A 118 8.38 3.80 -12.35
CA VAL A 118 8.26 2.35 -12.52
C VAL A 118 6.78 2.02 -12.57
N THR A 119 6.37 1.25 -13.57
CA THR A 119 5.01 0.70 -13.61
C THR A 119 5.05 -0.82 -13.54
N GLN A 120 4.09 -1.40 -12.84
CA GLN A 120 3.89 -2.83 -12.73
C GLN A 120 2.42 -3.15 -13.00
N HIS A 121 2.12 -4.37 -13.43
CA HIS A 121 0.73 -4.80 -13.57
C HIS A 121 0.57 -6.30 -13.36
N TRP A 122 -0.65 -6.71 -13.07
CA TRP A 122 -1.06 -8.11 -12.97
C TRP A 122 -2.47 -8.29 -13.49
N THR A 123 -2.75 -9.43 -14.12
CA THR A 123 -4.10 -9.87 -14.42
C THR A 123 -4.40 -11.11 -13.59
N TRP A 124 -5.41 -11.05 -12.74
CA TRP A 124 -5.80 -12.20 -11.92
C TRP A 124 -6.23 -13.37 -12.80
N THR A 125 -5.78 -14.57 -12.44
CA THR A 125 -5.88 -15.77 -13.28
C THR A 125 -6.87 -16.80 -12.74
N ALA A 126 -7.39 -16.59 -11.54
CA ALA A 126 -8.42 -17.41 -10.92
C ALA A 126 -9.46 -16.53 -10.20
N ALA A 127 -10.65 -17.07 -10.00
CA ALA A 127 -11.74 -16.42 -9.28
C ALA A 127 -12.49 -17.42 -8.42
N THR A 128 -13.19 -16.92 -7.39
CA THR A 128 -14.09 -17.74 -6.57
C THR A 128 -15.42 -17.96 -7.27
N VAL A 129 -16.20 -18.94 -6.78
CA VAL A 129 -17.44 -19.38 -7.41
C VAL A 129 -18.44 -18.23 -7.60
N GLY A 130 -18.76 -17.89 -8.84
CA GLY A 130 -19.68 -16.79 -9.17
C GLY A 130 -19.00 -15.56 -9.74
N TYR A 131 -17.66 -15.51 -9.73
CA TYR A 131 -16.85 -14.47 -10.36
C TYR A 131 -16.04 -15.05 -11.53
N GLN A 132 -15.51 -14.16 -12.36
CA GLN A 132 -14.65 -14.46 -13.50
C GLN A 132 -13.23 -13.96 -13.23
N PRO A 133 -12.18 -14.73 -13.59
CA PRO A 133 -10.83 -14.18 -13.59
C PRO A 133 -10.69 -13.15 -14.71
N GLY A 134 -9.79 -12.19 -14.52
CA GLY A 134 -9.35 -11.28 -15.57
C GLY A 134 -9.31 -9.83 -15.18
N SER A 135 -9.62 -9.47 -13.92
CA SER A 135 -9.38 -8.11 -13.46
C SER A 135 -7.90 -7.78 -13.64
N ARG A 136 -7.62 -6.54 -14.05
CA ARG A 136 -6.27 -6.04 -14.22
C ARG A 136 -5.97 -5.03 -13.13
N TRP A 137 -4.87 -5.22 -12.41
CA TRP A 137 -4.29 -4.21 -11.54
C TRP A 137 -3.04 -3.61 -12.19
N ASP A 138 -2.93 -2.29 -12.08
CA ASP A 138 -1.78 -1.49 -12.51
C ASP A 138 -1.29 -0.66 -11.31
N GLN A 139 0.02 -0.69 -11.06
CA GLN A 139 0.69 0.15 -10.07
C GLN A 139 1.67 1.09 -10.77
N THR A 140 1.63 2.36 -10.39
CA THR A 140 2.54 3.41 -10.90
C THR A 140 3.30 4.02 -9.74
N LEU A 141 4.63 3.90 -9.76
CA LEU A 141 5.55 4.47 -8.77
C LEU A 141 6.31 5.62 -9.40
N VAL A 142 6.19 6.84 -8.86
CA VAL A 142 6.94 8.02 -9.33
C VAL A 142 7.90 8.49 -8.25
N PHE A 143 9.17 8.56 -8.60
CA PHE A 143 10.28 8.97 -7.75
C PHE A 143 10.79 10.36 -8.18
N PRO A 144 10.26 11.45 -7.59
CA PRO A 144 10.65 12.80 -7.94
C PRO A 144 11.99 13.21 -7.29
N ALA A 145 12.74 14.05 -8.01
CA ALA A 145 13.90 14.75 -7.49
C ALA A 145 13.50 15.77 -6.41
N GLY A 146 14.38 16.02 -5.44
CA GLY A 146 14.19 17.04 -4.41
C GLY A 146 13.12 16.72 -3.37
N LYS A 147 12.60 15.48 -3.35
CA LYS A 147 11.64 15.00 -2.33
C LYS A 147 12.24 13.83 -1.56
N ARG A 148 11.89 13.72 -0.27
CA ARG A 148 12.19 12.56 0.60
C ARG A 148 11.09 11.49 0.59
N PHE A 149 10.21 11.56 -0.40
CA PHE A 149 9.10 10.64 -0.61
C PHE A 149 8.94 10.35 -2.11
N PHE A 150 8.20 9.29 -2.41
CA PHE A 150 7.73 8.94 -3.75
C PHE A 150 6.20 8.84 -3.76
N TYR A 151 5.61 8.97 -4.94
CA TYR A 151 4.18 8.75 -5.13
C TYR A 151 3.94 7.34 -5.62
N SER A 152 2.80 6.77 -5.23
CA SER A 152 2.28 5.55 -5.81
C SER A 152 0.81 5.72 -6.20
N ALA A 153 0.32 4.90 -7.11
CA ALA A 153 -1.10 4.71 -7.33
C ALA A 153 -1.39 3.29 -7.78
N ASP A 154 -2.47 2.73 -7.23
CA ASP A 154 -2.99 1.42 -7.57
C ASP A 154 -4.36 1.58 -8.23
N VAL A 155 -4.51 0.98 -9.41
CA VAL A 155 -5.75 1.03 -10.20
C VAL A 155 -6.13 -0.38 -10.58
N VAL A 156 -7.41 -0.73 -10.39
CA VAL A 156 -7.99 -2.00 -10.81
C VAL A 156 -9.06 -1.74 -11.85
N THR A 157 -8.94 -2.39 -13.01
CA THR A 157 -10.03 -2.55 -13.98
C THR A 157 -10.71 -3.90 -13.73
N SER A 158 -11.98 -3.90 -13.37
CA SER A 158 -12.66 -5.14 -12.93
C SER A 158 -13.17 -5.98 -14.09
N ALA A 159 -13.04 -7.31 -13.99
CA ALA A 159 -13.74 -8.27 -14.85
C ALA A 159 -15.15 -8.62 -14.35
N ASN A 160 -15.56 -8.11 -13.18
CA ASN A 160 -16.76 -8.53 -12.48
C ASN A 160 -17.66 -7.36 -12.12
N ASP A 161 -18.97 -7.63 -12.06
CA ASP A 161 -19.89 -6.81 -11.31
C ASP A 161 -19.75 -7.15 -9.82
N ALA A 162 -19.59 -6.13 -8.98
CA ALA A 162 -19.38 -6.29 -7.54
C ALA A 162 -20.03 -5.13 -6.78
N GLU A 163 -20.79 -5.42 -5.72
CA GLU A 163 -21.44 -4.36 -4.94
C GLU A 163 -20.44 -3.49 -4.17
N LYS A 164 -19.34 -4.09 -3.72
CA LYS A 164 -18.30 -3.42 -2.91
C LYS A 164 -16.93 -4.05 -3.16
N LEU A 165 -16.38 -3.90 -4.36
CA LEU A 165 -15.06 -4.44 -4.68
C LEU A 165 -13.96 -3.73 -3.86
N LEU A 166 -13.03 -4.51 -3.32
CA LEU A 166 -11.94 -4.05 -2.46
C LEU A 166 -10.60 -4.52 -3.03
N LEU A 167 -9.60 -3.65 -3.00
CA LEU A 167 -8.20 -4.02 -3.19
C LEU A 167 -7.48 -3.94 -1.84
N ARG A 168 -6.88 -5.03 -1.39
CA ARG A 168 -6.07 -5.07 -0.16
C ARG A 168 -4.62 -4.71 -0.45
N ILE A 169 -4.06 -3.84 0.39
CA ILE A 169 -2.72 -3.29 0.27
C ILE A 169 -2.05 -3.23 1.66
N ASP A 170 -0.76 -3.52 1.72
CA ASP A 170 0.08 -3.21 2.88
C ASP A 170 0.63 -1.78 2.76
N LEU A 171 0.10 -0.84 3.56
CA LEU A 171 0.46 0.59 3.44
C LEU A 171 0.76 1.24 4.81
N PRO A 172 1.96 1.84 5.03
CA PRO A 172 3.10 1.91 4.10
C PRO A 172 3.69 0.54 3.77
N GLY A 173 3.60 -0.41 4.69
CA GLY A 173 4.16 -1.74 4.61
C GLY A 173 4.23 -2.33 6.02
N HIS A 174 4.21 -3.66 6.16
CA HIS A 174 4.36 -4.32 7.46
C HIS A 174 5.73 -4.03 8.08
N LEU A 175 5.81 -3.88 9.40
CA LEU A 175 7.01 -3.49 10.15
C LEU A 175 7.56 -4.66 10.99
N LYS A 176 8.80 -5.08 10.70
CA LYS A 176 9.49 -6.12 11.46
C LYS A 176 10.08 -5.56 12.74
N HIS A 177 9.99 -6.34 13.81
CA HIS A 177 10.66 -6.06 15.07
C HIS A 177 10.83 -7.33 15.91
N GLN A 178 11.66 -7.25 16.93
CA GLN A 178 11.77 -8.22 18.02
C GLN A 178 11.55 -7.44 19.32
N GLN A 179 10.36 -7.57 19.93
CA GLN A 179 10.03 -6.83 21.17
C GLN A 179 10.22 -5.30 21.02
N ALA A 180 9.72 -4.74 19.92
CA ALA A 180 9.85 -3.35 19.50
C ALA A 180 11.26 -2.73 19.56
N ASP A 181 12.30 -3.53 19.34
CA ASP A 181 13.70 -3.10 19.29
C ASP A 181 13.98 -1.99 18.24
N THR A 182 13.32 -2.02 17.09
CA THR A 182 13.64 -1.17 15.93
C THR A 182 12.84 0.13 15.81
N PHE A 183 11.72 0.28 16.53
CA PHE A 183 10.83 1.43 16.41
C PHE A 183 10.36 1.96 17.78
N GLU A 184 9.97 3.23 17.83
CA GLU A 184 9.57 3.91 19.08
C GLU A 184 8.05 4.01 19.25
N GLU A 185 7.35 4.32 18.17
CA GLU A 185 5.90 4.52 18.17
C GLU A 185 5.33 4.35 16.76
N VAL A 186 4.04 4.07 16.70
CA VAL A 186 3.22 4.10 15.49
C VAL A 186 2.34 5.34 15.52
N TYR A 187 2.16 5.99 14.38
CA TYR A 187 1.20 7.07 14.21
C TYR A 187 0.14 6.66 13.19
N LEU A 188 -1.12 6.72 13.60
CA LEU A 188 -2.27 6.56 12.72
C LEU A 188 -3.11 7.82 12.83
N SER A 189 -3.36 8.56 11.77
CA SER A 189 -4.17 9.78 11.83
C SER A 189 -5.56 9.55 12.43
N SER A 190 -6.11 8.35 12.30
CA SER A 190 -7.41 7.96 12.87
C SER A 190 -7.38 7.59 14.36
N HIS A 191 -6.20 7.41 14.98
CA HIS A 191 -6.05 6.99 16.39
C HIS A 191 -5.04 7.81 17.20
N GLY A 192 -4.19 8.60 16.56
CA GLY A 192 -3.10 9.35 17.19
C GLY A 192 -1.79 8.56 17.27
N ARG A 193 -0.96 8.92 18.26
CA ARG A 193 0.32 8.28 18.56
C ARG A 193 0.10 7.07 19.46
N ILE A 194 0.72 5.96 19.09
CA ILE A 194 0.59 4.67 19.74
C ILE A 194 1.99 4.20 20.17
N PRO A 195 2.24 3.99 21.47
CA PRO A 195 3.53 3.51 21.95
C PRO A 195 3.88 2.14 21.35
N ALA A 196 5.18 1.89 21.14
CA ALA A 196 5.71 0.59 20.74
C ALA A 196 5.28 -0.56 21.66
N GLU A 197 5.09 -0.29 22.95
CA GLU A 197 4.68 -1.25 23.97
C GLU A 197 3.32 -1.89 23.67
N GLU A 198 2.49 -1.23 22.86
CA GLU A 198 1.18 -1.74 22.47
C GLU A 198 1.24 -2.90 21.48
N PHE A 199 2.43 -3.16 20.91
CA PHE A 199 2.70 -4.20 19.92
C PHE A 199 3.62 -5.32 20.46
N LEU A 200 3.73 -5.46 21.79
CA LEU A 200 4.53 -6.53 22.40
C LEU A 200 3.82 -7.89 22.42
N VAL A 201 2.50 -7.88 22.32
CA VAL A 201 1.64 -9.08 22.35
C VAL A 201 0.73 -9.07 21.14
N ASP A 202 0.56 -10.22 20.51
CA ASP A 202 -0.33 -10.38 19.36
C ASP A 202 -1.78 -10.02 19.72
N PHE A 203 -2.44 -9.30 18.81
CA PHE A 203 -3.86 -8.97 18.92
C PHE A 203 -4.49 -8.95 17.52
N PRO A 204 -5.80 -9.28 17.40
CA PRO A 204 -6.44 -9.44 16.10
C PRO A 204 -6.66 -8.09 15.40
N PRO A 205 -6.85 -8.09 14.06
CA PRO A 205 -7.17 -6.91 13.25
C PRO A 205 -8.23 -5.95 13.82
N ASP A 206 -9.30 -6.50 14.37
CA ASP A 206 -10.46 -5.79 14.92
C ASP A 206 -10.36 -5.53 16.42
N GLY A 207 -9.23 -5.86 17.06
CA GLY A 207 -9.08 -5.78 18.51
C GLY A 207 -8.80 -4.37 19.05
N ARG A 208 -8.13 -3.51 18.27
CA ARG A 208 -7.59 -2.23 18.80
C ARG A 208 -7.65 -1.06 17.82
N PHE A 209 -6.92 -1.14 16.70
CA PHE A 209 -6.65 0.00 15.82
C PHE A 209 -7.31 -0.18 14.45
N LEU A 210 -8.62 -0.38 14.45
CA LEU A 210 -9.44 -0.60 13.26
C LEU A 210 -10.16 0.70 12.86
N TYR A 211 -9.88 1.17 11.66
CA TYR A 211 -10.65 2.18 10.94
C TYR A 211 -11.63 1.52 9.98
N GLN A 212 -12.87 2.02 9.93
CA GLN A 212 -13.84 1.64 8.91
C GLN A 212 -14.63 2.86 8.45
N ARG A 213 -14.66 3.11 7.14
CA ARG A 213 -15.38 4.24 6.52
C ARG A 213 -16.86 4.27 6.88
N ARG A 214 -17.47 3.10 7.12
CA ARG A 214 -18.88 2.97 7.55
C ARG A 214 -19.19 3.69 8.88
N ASN A 215 -18.17 3.94 9.71
CA ASN A 215 -18.30 4.66 10.98
C ASN A 215 -18.02 6.17 10.85
N GLY A 216 -17.88 6.66 9.61
CA GLY A 216 -17.44 8.02 9.29
C GLY A 216 -16.11 7.98 8.55
N ALA A 217 -15.99 8.79 7.49
CA ALA A 217 -14.73 8.95 6.78
C ALA A 217 -13.72 9.70 7.66
N ALA A 218 -12.48 9.23 7.70
CA ALA A 218 -11.41 9.95 8.37
C ALA A 218 -11.08 11.25 7.62
N GLU A 219 -10.62 12.28 8.35
CA GLU A 219 -10.19 13.54 7.72
C GLU A 219 -8.92 13.37 6.89
N SER A 220 -8.00 12.51 7.37
CA SER A 220 -6.77 12.12 6.70
C SER A 220 -6.48 10.65 7.00
N LEU A 221 -5.75 9.99 6.10
CA LEU A 221 -5.20 8.65 6.33
C LEU A 221 -3.69 8.66 6.15
N ILE A 222 -3.01 8.90 7.28
CA ILE A 222 -1.56 8.87 7.45
C ILE A 222 -1.25 7.71 8.38
N ARG A 223 -0.35 6.83 7.94
CA ARG A 223 0.05 5.62 8.66
C ARG A 223 1.57 5.58 8.68
N ALA A 224 2.15 5.64 9.87
CA ALA A 224 3.59 5.81 10.01
C ALA A 224 4.14 5.07 11.22
N TYR A 225 5.44 4.83 11.21
CA TYR A 225 6.18 4.40 12.39
C TYR A 225 7.45 5.23 12.55
N LYS A 226 7.85 5.45 13.79
CA LYS A 226 9.07 6.18 14.15
C LYS A 226 10.21 5.18 14.27
N ILE A 227 11.17 5.26 13.36
CA ILE A 227 12.41 4.48 13.45
C ILE A 227 13.15 4.93 14.72
N ARG A 228 13.63 3.98 15.51
CA ARG A 228 14.33 4.28 16.77
C ARG A 228 15.57 5.14 16.52
N GLY A 229 15.62 6.31 17.15
CA GLY A 229 16.67 7.31 16.94
C GLY A 229 16.72 7.91 15.52
N GLY A 230 15.70 7.66 14.69
CA GLY A 230 15.68 7.98 13.27
C GLY A 230 14.48 8.83 12.84
N PRO A 231 14.21 8.95 11.53
CA PRO A 231 13.03 9.65 11.01
C PRO A 231 11.75 8.81 11.19
N TRP A 232 10.62 9.42 10.90
CA TRP A 232 9.37 8.72 10.60
C TRP A 232 9.44 8.13 9.19
N LEU A 233 8.91 6.92 9.00
CA LEU A 233 8.52 6.42 7.69
C LEU A 233 7.00 6.38 7.63
N ALA A 234 6.41 6.98 6.61
CA ALA A 234 4.97 7.09 6.45
C ALA A 234 4.48 6.63 5.09
N GLY A 235 3.25 6.11 5.07
CA GLY A 235 2.41 5.93 3.89
C GLY A 235 1.11 6.70 4.09
N MET A 236 0.67 7.39 3.05
CA MET A 236 -0.46 8.30 3.12
C MET A 236 -1.38 8.09 1.93
N THR A 237 -2.66 7.88 2.19
CA THR A 237 -3.68 7.81 1.13
C THR A 237 -4.31 9.18 0.94
N LEU A 238 -4.08 9.74 -0.25
CA LEU A 238 -4.27 11.17 -0.51
C LEU A 238 -5.74 11.59 -0.56
N ASP A 239 -6.65 10.64 -0.74
CA ASP A 239 -8.09 10.81 -0.54
C ASP A 239 -8.64 9.73 0.41
N PRO A 240 -8.97 10.08 1.68
CA PRO A 240 -9.51 9.14 2.67
C PRO A 240 -10.82 8.49 2.23
N ALA A 241 -11.56 9.14 1.32
CA ALA A 241 -12.79 8.57 0.81
C ALA A 241 -12.52 7.21 0.16
N GLN A 242 -11.40 7.04 -0.56
CA GLN A 242 -11.07 5.80 -1.27
C GLN A 242 -10.86 4.59 -0.34
N VAL A 243 -10.56 4.80 0.94
CA VAL A 243 -10.29 3.72 1.88
C VAL A 243 -11.58 3.24 2.51
N TRP A 244 -11.92 1.96 2.28
CA TRP A 244 -13.07 1.30 2.89
C TRP A 244 -12.79 0.97 4.36
N GLU A 245 -11.64 0.37 4.64
CA GLU A 245 -11.19 0.04 5.99
C GLU A 245 -9.67 -0.09 6.04
N ALA A 246 -9.13 0.06 7.24
CA ALA A 246 -7.71 0.03 7.49
C ALA A 246 -7.46 -0.42 8.93
N TRP A 247 -6.45 -1.23 9.17
CA TRP A 247 -6.10 -1.62 10.53
C TRP A 247 -4.61 -1.79 10.73
N CYS A 248 -4.20 -1.59 11.98
CA CYS A 248 -2.85 -1.85 12.45
C CYS A 248 -2.92 -2.89 13.58
N HIS A 249 -2.24 -4.03 13.42
CA HIS A 249 -2.27 -5.07 14.45
C HIS A 249 -0.93 -5.77 14.63
N GLN A 250 -0.78 -6.49 15.74
CA GLN A 250 0.40 -7.28 16.04
C GLN A 250 0.15 -8.76 15.74
N ARG A 251 1.02 -9.35 14.91
CA ARG A 251 1.08 -10.80 14.66
C ARG A 251 2.51 -11.23 14.35
N GLY A 252 3.36 -11.32 15.38
CA GLY A 252 4.81 -11.52 15.24
C GLY A 252 5.58 -10.36 14.60
N TYR A 253 4.90 -9.48 13.87
CA TYR A 253 5.33 -8.18 13.37
C TYR A 253 4.12 -7.23 13.38
N VAL A 254 4.35 -5.94 13.21
CA VAL A 254 3.28 -4.95 13.11
C VAL A 254 2.74 -4.96 11.68
N CYS A 255 1.52 -5.42 11.50
CA CYS A 255 0.80 -5.42 10.24
C CYS A 255 0.17 -4.05 10.00
N PHE A 256 0.46 -3.44 8.87
CA PHE A 256 -0.31 -2.32 8.33
C PHE A 256 -1.09 -2.80 7.11
N ILE A 257 -2.41 -2.91 7.22
CA ILE A 257 -3.28 -3.29 6.10
C ILE A 257 -4.31 -2.20 5.84
N GLU A 258 -4.53 -1.91 4.57
CA GLU A 258 -5.52 -0.98 4.04
C GLU A 258 -6.31 -1.65 2.91
N GLU A 259 -7.61 -1.38 2.84
CA GLU A 259 -8.48 -1.81 1.76
C GLU A 259 -9.10 -0.59 1.08
N ILE A 260 -8.79 -0.38 -0.19
CA ILE A 260 -9.37 0.69 -1.01
C ILE A 260 -10.58 0.19 -1.80
N GLY A 261 -11.48 1.09 -2.20
CA GLY A 261 -12.71 0.79 -2.92
C GLY A 261 -13.93 0.75 -2.00
N GLY A 262 -14.70 -0.34 -2.04
CA GLY A 262 -15.90 -0.52 -1.22
C GLY A 262 -17.13 0.22 -1.78
N TYR A 263 -17.15 0.40 -3.09
CA TYR A 263 -18.26 0.97 -3.86
C TYR A 263 -18.73 -0.03 -4.92
N PRO A 264 -19.92 0.16 -5.50
CA PRO A 264 -20.36 -0.63 -6.64
C PRO A 264 -19.43 -0.44 -7.84
N VAL A 265 -19.04 -1.55 -8.46
CA VAL A 265 -18.18 -1.62 -9.65
C VAL A 265 -18.86 -2.54 -10.65
N ARG A 266 -18.92 -2.14 -11.92
CA ARG A 266 -19.33 -3.02 -13.02
C ARG A 266 -18.12 -3.60 -13.73
N ALA A 267 -18.33 -4.70 -14.45
CA ALA A 267 -17.30 -5.23 -15.35
C ALA A 267 -16.87 -4.13 -16.35
N GLY A 268 -15.56 -3.89 -16.43
CA GLY A 268 -14.93 -2.83 -17.22
C GLY A 268 -14.73 -1.51 -16.48
N ASP A 269 -15.37 -1.30 -15.33
CA ASP A 269 -15.15 -0.10 -14.51
C ASP A 269 -13.77 -0.16 -13.82
N THR A 270 -13.25 1.03 -13.52
CA THR A 270 -11.97 1.19 -12.81
C THR A 270 -12.16 1.83 -11.45
N PHE A 271 -11.44 1.36 -10.43
CA PHE A 271 -11.30 2.04 -9.14
C PHE A 271 -9.83 2.02 -8.69
N GLY A 272 -9.46 2.90 -7.76
CA GLY A 272 -8.08 3.00 -7.32
C GLY A 272 -7.85 4.09 -6.28
N ALA A 273 -6.60 4.26 -5.89
CA ALA A 273 -6.18 5.31 -4.97
C ALA A 273 -4.77 5.81 -5.33
N ALA A 274 -4.45 7.03 -4.88
CA ALA A 274 -3.10 7.58 -4.95
C ALA A 274 -2.53 7.70 -3.53
N HIS A 275 -1.26 7.36 -3.42
CA HIS A 275 -0.52 7.28 -2.18
C HIS A 275 0.77 8.12 -2.24
N LEU A 276 1.29 8.45 -1.07
CA LEU A 276 2.61 9.05 -0.88
C LEU A 276 3.34 8.27 0.22
N LEU A 277 4.58 7.88 -0.05
CA LEU A 277 5.41 7.13 0.89
C LEU A 277 6.79 7.76 1.04
N GLY A 278 7.26 7.97 2.27
CA GLY A 278 8.55 8.64 2.48
C GLY A 278 8.99 8.83 3.91
N PHE A 279 10.11 9.55 4.05
CA PHE A 279 10.73 9.87 5.33
C PHE A 279 10.43 11.30 5.78
N PHE A 280 10.09 11.45 7.05
CA PHE A 280 9.69 12.71 7.66
C PHE A 280 10.39 12.92 9.00
N ASP A 281 10.70 14.17 9.33
CA ASP A 281 11.33 14.54 10.58
C ASP A 281 10.27 14.59 11.72
N SER A 282 9.01 14.92 11.43
CA SER A 282 7.93 14.99 12.43
C SER A 282 6.52 14.64 11.90
N VAL A 283 5.57 14.46 12.82
CA VAL A 283 4.15 14.25 12.49
C VAL A 283 3.54 15.50 11.85
N GLU A 284 3.96 16.67 12.28
CA GLU A 284 3.51 17.96 11.74
C GLU A 284 3.94 18.12 10.28
N GLU A 285 5.17 17.72 9.93
CA GLU A 285 5.63 17.68 8.53
C GLU A 285 4.79 16.70 7.70
N MET A 286 4.46 15.52 8.25
CA MET A 286 3.59 14.55 7.57
C MET A 286 2.23 15.16 7.23
N HIS A 287 1.59 15.87 8.16
CA HIS A 287 0.31 16.54 7.91
C HIS A 287 0.43 17.69 6.92
N GLN A 288 1.51 18.48 6.99
CA GLN A 288 1.74 19.55 6.02
C GLN A 288 1.83 18.98 4.59
N VAL A 289 2.65 17.95 4.38
CA VAL A 289 2.79 17.31 3.08
C VAL A 289 1.50 16.64 2.65
N TYR A 290 0.75 16.03 3.58
CA TYR A 290 -0.56 15.46 3.29
C TYR A 290 -1.52 16.50 2.71
N GLU A 291 -1.69 17.65 3.37
CA GLU A 291 -2.62 18.68 2.94
C GLU A 291 -2.27 19.28 1.56
N GLU A 292 -0.98 19.39 1.23
CA GLU A 292 -0.53 19.84 -0.10
C GLU A 292 -1.06 18.94 -1.23
N HIS A 293 -1.20 17.64 -0.98
CA HIS A 293 -1.55 16.63 -1.98
C HIS A 293 -2.98 16.08 -1.82
N ARG A 294 -3.70 16.53 -0.80
CA ARG A 294 -5.02 16.01 -0.43
C ARG A 294 -6.04 16.10 -1.56
N GLY A 295 -6.84 15.05 -1.66
CA GLY A 295 -7.90 14.84 -2.65
C GLY A 295 -7.44 14.18 -3.94
N ALA A 296 -6.15 13.84 -4.09
CA ALA A 296 -5.67 13.08 -5.22
C ALA A 296 -6.17 11.63 -5.16
N THR A 297 -6.73 11.15 -6.27
CA THR A 297 -7.25 9.78 -6.40
C THR A 297 -6.49 8.97 -7.44
N ARG A 298 -5.73 9.64 -8.31
CA ARG A 298 -4.91 9.00 -9.36
C ARG A 298 -3.56 9.68 -9.50
N LEU A 299 -2.62 8.94 -10.07
CA LEU A 299 -1.31 9.42 -10.49
C LEU A 299 -1.16 9.12 -11.98
N GLU A 300 -1.01 10.16 -12.78
CA GLU A 300 -0.72 10.04 -14.20
C GLU A 300 0.74 10.36 -14.43
N ALA A 301 1.46 9.47 -15.11
CA ALA A 301 2.86 9.64 -15.44
C ALA A 301 3.14 9.18 -16.88
N ASN A 302 3.95 9.97 -17.59
CA ASN A 302 4.44 9.67 -18.93
C ASN A 302 5.92 10.05 -19.04
N GLU A 303 6.50 9.85 -20.23
CA GLU A 303 7.93 10.09 -20.50
C GLU A 303 8.42 11.53 -20.26
N SER A 304 7.52 12.50 -20.08
CA SER A 304 7.85 13.93 -19.97
C SER A 304 7.29 14.62 -18.72
N SER A 305 6.26 14.05 -18.09
CA SER A 305 5.57 14.68 -16.96
C SER A 305 4.88 13.64 -16.08
N TYR A 306 4.63 14.02 -14.84
CA TYR A 306 3.70 13.34 -13.96
C TYR A 306 2.83 14.36 -13.23
N HIS A 307 1.62 13.97 -12.85
CA HIS A 307 0.74 14.78 -12.04
C HIS A 307 -0.23 13.93 -11.23
N LEU A 308 -0.56 14.41 -10.04
CA LEU A 308 -1.67 13.87 -9.27
C LEU A 308 -2.98 14.45 -9.78
N VAL A 309 -3.97 13.59 -9.95
CA VAL A 309 -5.31 13.97 -10.39
C VAL A 309 -6.24 13.92 -9.19
N LYS A 310 -6.90 15.04 -8.91
CA LYS A 310 -7.92 15.12 -7.86
C LYS A 310 -9.22 14.51 -8.35
N GLY A 311 -9.90 13.78 -7.47
CA GLY A 311 -11.23 13.25 -7.76
C GLY A 311 -12.26 14.37 -7.86
N ASP A 312 -13.24 14.21 -8.76
CA ASP A 312 -14.46 15.01 -8.73
C ASP A 312 -15.25 14.60 -7.48
N ARG A 313 -15.51 15.56 -6.58
CA ARG A 313 -16.27 15.34 -5.34
C ARG A 313 -17.76 15.23 -5.58
#